data_AF-A0A8X8B579-F1
#
_entry.id   AF-A0A8X8B579-F1
#
_cell.length_a   1.000
_cell.length_b   1.000
_cell.length_c   1.000
_cell.angle_alpha   90.00
_cell.angle_beta   90.00
_cell.angle_gamma   90.00
#
_symmetry.space_group_name_H-M   'P 1'
#
loop_
_entity.id
_entity.type
_entity.pdbx_description
1 polymer ?
#
loop_
_entity_poly.entity_id
_entity_poly.type
_entity_poly.pdbx_seq_one_letter_code
_entity_poly.pdbx_strand_id
1 'polypeptide(L)'
;MFINKESSFKKAIDPTIDLDEETLASVHTVAELAGHCCAREPYQRPDMGHPVNILSSLVELWKPVDQNPEDMYGIDLDMSLPQALKKWQAYEGRSDLESSTSSLLPSLGNT
;
A
#
# COMPACT_ATOMS: atom_id res chain seq x y z
N MET A 1 -1.99 -20.75 23.73
CA MET A 1 -1.47 -19.64 24.55
C MET A 1 -2.37 -18.43 24.30
N PHE A 2 -3.32 -18.14 25.19
CA PHE A 2 -4.24 -17.00 25.08
C PHE A 2 -3.60 -15.79 25.76
N ILE A 3 -2.57 -15.23 25.14
CA ILE A 3 -1.94 -14.00 25.66
C ILE A 3 -2.66 -12.85 24.99
N ASN A 4 -3.64 -12.26 25.68
CA ASN A 4 -4.24 -10.95 25.37
C ASN A 4 -4.36 -10.61 23.87
N LYS A 5 -5.10 -11.44 23.12
CA LYS A 5 -5.31 -11.24 21.67
C LYS A 5 -5.95 -9.89 21.38
N GLU A 6 -6.80 -9.40 22.27
CA GLU A 6 -7.54 -8.15 22.10
C GLU A 6 -6.66 -6.90 22.30
N SER A 7 -5.79 -6.88 23.32
CA SER A 7 -4.88 -5.74 23.53
C SER A 7 -3.69 -5.72 22.57
N SER A 8 -3.24 -6.89 22.09
CA SER A 8 -2.24 -6.97 21.02
C SER A 8 -2.81 -6.57 19.66
N PHE A 9 -4.08 -6.92 19.39
CA PHE A 9 -4.77 -6.50 18.18
C PHE A 9 -4.90 -4.99 18.08
N LYS A 10 -5.38 -4.32 19.14
CA LYS A 10 -5.48 -2.85 19.18
C LYS A 10 -4.15 -2.14 18.92
N LYS A 11 -3.03 -2.72 19.39
CA LYS A 11 -1.68 -2.18 19.15
C LYS A 11 -1.17 -2.38 17.72
N ALA A 12 -1.76 -3.29 16.96
CA ALA A 12 -1.40 -3.54 15.58
C ALA A 12 -2.18 -2.63 14.60
N ILE A 13 -3.22 -1.94 15.07
CA ILE A 13 -3.98 -0.98 14.28
C ILE A 13 -3.16 0.30 14.12
N ASP A 14 -3.21 0.88 12.94
CA ASP A 14 -2.54 2.14 12.64
C ASP A 14 -3.01 3.24 13.62
N PRO A 15 -2.10 3.93 14.34
CA PRO A 15 -2.45 4.97 15.30
C PRO A 15 -3.10 6.21 14.68
N THR A 16 -3.05 6.39 13.35
CA THR A 16 -3.76 7.48 12.66
C THR A 16 -5.25 7.21 12.45
N ILE A 17 -5.70 5.96 12.66
CA ILE A 17 -7.11 5.59 12.59
C ILE A 17 -7.77 5.99 13.91
N ASP A 18 -8.83 6.78 13.83
CA ASP A 18 -9.68 7.07 15.00
C ASP A 18 -10.44 5.80 15.40
N LEU A 19 -10.20 5.33 16.61
CA LEU A 19 -10.69 4.05 17.10
C LEU A 19 -11.85 4.25 18.08
N ASP A 20 -13.04 4.49 17.53
CA ASP A 20 -14.29 4.32 18.25
C ASP A 20 -14.73 2.84 18.28
N GLU A 21 -15.80 2.55 19.01
CA GLU A 21 -16.30 1.18 19.19
C GLU A 21 -16.80 0.56 17.87
N GLU A 22 -17.39 1.37 16.99
CA GLU A 22 -17.89 0.95 15.68
C GLU A 22 -16.74 0.62 14.71
N THR A 23 -15.74 1.49 14.65
CA THR A 23 -14.53 1.33 13.83
C THR A 23 -13.71 0.14 14.31
N LEU A 24 -13.58 -0.05 15.62
CA LEU A 24 -12.92 -1.24 16.16
C LEU A 24 -13.66 -2.53 15.75
N ALA A 25 -14.98 -2.54 15.79
CA ALA A 25 -15.79 -3.68 15.37
C ALA A 25 -15.67 -3.95 13.86
N SER A 26 -15.65 -2.90 13.02
CA SER A 26 -15.45 -3.05 11.58
C SER A 26 -14.05 -3.57 11.24
N VAL A 27 -13.00 -3.04 11.89
CA VAL A 27 -11.61 -3.50 11.75
C VAL A 27 -11.47 -4.95 12.19
N HIS A 28 -12.10 -5.36 13.31
CA HIS A 28 -12.10 -6.76 13.74
C HIS A 28 -12.76 -7.66 12.70
N THR A 29 -13.91 -7.24 12.14
CA THR A 29 -14.63 -7.99 11.10
C THR A 29 -13.77 -8.22 9.87
N VAL A 30 -13.09 -7.18 9.37
CA VAL A 30 -12.21 -7.29 8.20
C VAL A 30 -10.96 -8.13 8.51
N ALA A 31 -10.37 -7.98 9.70
CA ALA A 31 -9.20 -8.76 10.11
C ALA A 31 -9.50 -10.26 10.23
N GLU A 32 -10.68 -10.62 10.76
CA GLU A 32 -11.13 -12.00 10.83
C GLU A 32 -11.36 -12.59 9.43
N LEU A 33 -12.04 -11.84 8.55
CA LEU A 33 -12.22 -12.22 7.15
C LEU A 33 -10.88 -12.43 6.44
N ALA A 34 -9.92 -11.54 6.62
CA ALA A 34 -8.57 -11.66 6.05
C ALA A 34 -7.87 -12.93 6.52
N GLY A 35 -8.05 -13.30 7.80
CA GLY A 35 -7.55 -14.57 8.35
C GLY A 35 -8.10 -15.79 7.62
N HIS A 36 -9.41 -15.82 7.33
CA HIS A 36 -10.03 -16.91 6.58
C HIS A 36 -9.60 -16.93 5.10
N CYS A 37 -9.53 -15.77 4.44
CA CYS A 37 -9.08 -15.66 3.05
C CYS A 37 -7.62 -16.10 2.86
N CYS A 38 -6.78 -15.89 3.88
CA CYS A 38 -5.36 -16.24 3.87
C CYS A 38 -5.07 -17.61 4.49
N ALA A 39 -6.08 -18.48 4.64
CA ALA A 39 -5.87 -19.85 5.11
C ALA A 39 -4.82 -20.57 4.24
N ARG A 40 -3.93 -21.32 4.91
CA ARG A 40 -2.83 -22.04 4.26
C ARG A 40 -3.37 -23.02 3.21
N GLU A 41 -4.43 -23.74 3.57
CA GLU A 41 -5.11 -24.66 2.69
C GLU A 41 -6.21 -23.97 1.86
N PRO A 42 -6.20 -24.12 0.52
CA PRO A 42 -7.18 -23.46 -0.35
C PRO A 42 -8.64 -23.80 -0.01
N TYR A 43 -8.93 -25.03 0.41
CA TYR A 43 -10.29 -25.49 0.71
C TYR A 43 -10.86 -24.90 2.02
N GLN A 44 -10.04 -24.25 2.85
CA GLN A 44 -10.49 -23.53 4.05
C GLN A 44 -10.83 -22.07 3.76
N ARG A 45 -10.47 -21.58 2.57
CA ARG A 45 -10.78 -20.21 2.16
C ARG A 45 -12.25 -20.11 1.81
N PRO A 46 -12.92 -19.01 2.17
CA PRO A 46 -14.31 -18.83 1.84
C PRO A 46 -14.50 -18.68 0.32
N ASP A 47 -15.66 -19.11 -0.18
CA ASP A 47 -16.10 -18.76 -1.53
C ASP A 47 -16.21 -17.23 -1.67
N MET A 48 -15.89 -16.68 -2.85
CA MET A 48 -15.84 -15.24 -3.07
C MET A 48 -17.15 -14.50 -2.77
N GLY A 49 -18.31 -15.18 -2.84
CA GLY A 49 -19.58 -14.59 -2.42
C GLY A 49 -19.60 -14.17 -0.95
N HIS A 50 -18.87 -14.88 -0.08
CA HIS A 50 -18.85 -14.60 1.35
C HIS A 50 -18.05 -13.33 1.72
N PRO A 51 -16.81 -13.12 1.25
CA PRO A 51 -16.13 -11.83 1.39
C PRO A 51 -16.93 -10.67 0.82
N VAL A 52 -17.53 -10.82 -0.37
CA VAL A 52 -18.33 -9.75 -0.99
C VAL A 52 -19.52 -9.38 -0.11
N ASN A 53 -20.25 -10.37 0.42
CA ASN A 53 -21.38 -10.12 1.30
C ASN A 53 -20.98 -9.38 2.58
N ILE A 54 -19.86 -9.77 3.22
CA ILE A 54 -19.36 -9.10 4.44
C ILE A 54 -18.91 -7.66 4.15
N LEU A 55 -18.17 -7.45 3.06
CA LEU A 55 -17.59 -6.14 2.74
C LEU A 55 -18.60 -5.17 2.14
N SER A 56 -19.73 -5.65 1.63
CA SER A 56 -20.74 -4.83 0.94
C SER A 56 -21.24 -3.65 1.79
N SER A 57 -21.54 -3.87 3.07
CA SER A 57 -21.99 -2.80 3.98
C SER A 57 -20.89 -1.81 4.35
N LEU A 58 -19.63 -2.22 4.31
CA LEU A 58 -18.49 -1.37 4.66
C LEU A 58 -18.07 -0.46 3.50
N VAL A 59 -18.32 -0.89 2.25
CA VAL A 59 -18.03 -0.09 1.04
C VAL A 59 -18.84 1.21 1.00
N GLU A 60 -20.07 1.22 1.51
CA GLU A 60 -20.91 2.42 1.52
C GLU A 60 -20.35 3.54 2.42
N LEU A 61 -19.58 3.16 3.44
CA LEU A 61 -18.97 4.07 4.40
C LEU A 61 -17.59 4.56 3.94
N TRP A 62 -16.92 3.79 3.09
CA TRP A 62 -15.57 4.12 2.65
C TRP A 62 -15.57 5.30 1.67
N LYS A 63 -14.85 6.37 2.05
CA LYS A 63 -14.56 7.50 1.17
C LYS A 63 -13.06 7.51 0.88
N PRO A 64 -12.63 7.49 -0.38
CA PRO A 64 -11.24 7.78 -0.70
C PRO A 64 -10.90 9.17 -0.15
N VAL A 65 -9.75 9.31 0.51
CA VAL A 65 -9.20 10.64 0.79
C VAL A 65 -9.02 11.33 -0.56
N ASP A 66 -9.45 12.60 -0.66
CA ASP A 66 -9.33 13.40 -1.89
C ASP A 66 -7.97 13.14 -2.51
N GLN A 67 -7.99 12.44 -3.64
CA GLN A 67 -6.78 12.10 -4.36
C GLN A 67 -6.23 13.43 -4.84
N ASN A 68 -5.20 13.94 -4.16
CA ASN A 68 -4.37 14.97 -4.74
C ASN A 68 -3.95 14.42 -6.12
N PRO A 69 -4.31 15.08 -7.24
CA PRO A 69 -4.07 14.53 -8.58
C PRO A 69 -2.58 14.29 -8.85
N GLU A 70 -1.70 14.92 -8.05
CA GLU A 70 -0.25 14.74 -8.10
C GLU A 70 0.27 13.48 -7.36
N ASP A 71 -0.52 12.88 -6.44
CA ASP A 71 -0.13 11.70 -5.64
C ASP A 71 -0.72 10.39 -6.18
N MET A 72 -1.51 10.44 -7.26
CA MET A 72 -1.92 9.25 -7.97
C MET A 72 -0.71 8.71 -8.75
N TYR A 73 0.08 7.83 -8.12
CA TYR A 73 1.03 6.93 -8.78
C TYR A 73 0.31 5.91 -9.70
N GLY A 74 -0.71 6.35 -10.42
CA GLY A 74 -1.45 5.60 -11.42
C GLY A 74 -1.08 6.06 -12.82
N ILE A 75 -1.34 5.19 -13.79
CA ILE A 75 -1.26 5.57 -15.20
C ILE A 75 -2.40 6.55 -15.46
N ASP A 76 -2.07 7.77 -15.88
CA ASP A 76 -3.02 8.74 -16.42
C ASP A 76 -3.66 8.13 -17.69
N LEU A 77 -4.86 7.57 -17.55
CA LEU A 77 -5.57 6.90 -18.64
C LEU A 77 -6.04 7.89 -19.72
N ASP A 78 -6.08 9.18 -19.41
CA ASP A 78 -6.37 10.24 -20.38
C ASP A 78 -5.14 10.63 -21.21
N MET A 79 -3.95 10.14 -20.83
CA MET A 79 -2.73 10.35 -21.60
C MET A 79 -2.68 9.41 -22.82
N SER A 80 -2.40 9.98 -23.99
CA SER A 80 -2.14 9.17 -25.17
C SER A 80 -0.78 8.45 -25.05
N LEU A 81 -0.67 7.26 -25.66
CA LEU A 81 0.58 6.48 -25.69
C LEU A 81 1.83 7.31 -26.12
N PRO A 82 1.75 8.20 -27.14
CA PRO A 82 2.88 9.05 -27.50
C PRO A 82 3.31 10.04 -26.40
N GLN A 83 2.34 10.56 -25.63
CA GLN A 83 2.63 11.46 -24.50
C GLN A 83 3.26 10.70 -23.33
N ALA A 84 2.78 9.47 -23.05
CA ALA A 84 3.38 8.58 -22.06
C ALA A 84 4.85 8.28 -22.38
N LEU A 85 5.13 7.91 -23.63
CA LEU A 85 6.49 7.61 -24.12
C LEU A 85 7.42 8.82 -23.95
N LYS A 86 6.95 10.02 -24.32
CA LYS A 86 7.72 11.26 -24.21
C LYS A 86 8.04 11.62 -22.75
N LYS A 87 7.09 11.43 -21.83
CA LYS A 87 7.33 11.62 -20.39
C LYS A 87 8.38 10.63 -19.90
N TRP A 88 8.25 9.34 -20.23
CA TRP A 88 9.21 8.30 -19.82
C TRP A 88 10.65 8.61 -20.27
N GLN A 89 10.85 8.95 -21.54
CA GLN A 89 12.16 9.35 -22.07
C GLN A 89 12.77 10.57 -21.35
N ALA A 90 11.93 11.51 -20.90
CA ALA A 90 12.39 12.69 -20.17
C ALA A 90 12.84 12.38 -18.73
N TYR A 91 12.30 11.34 -18.10
CA TYR A 91 12.73 10.88 -16.77
C TYR A 91 14.05 10.10 -16.82
N GLU A 92 14.25 9.31 -17.88
CA GLU A 92 15.45 8.48 -18.07
C GLU A 92 16.74 9.31 -18.21
N GLY A 93 16.64 10.56 -18.69
CA GLY A 93 17.78 11.48 -18.83
C GLY A 93 18.16 12.29 -17.59
N ARG A 94 17.51 12.07 -16.43
CA ARG A 94 17.68 12.93 -15.23
C ARG A 94 18.38 12.27 -14.04
N SER A 95 18.87 11.02 -14.19
CA SER A 95 19.45 10.24 -13.08
C SER A 95 20.98 10.33 -12.88
N ASP A 96 21.72 11.10 -13.69
CA ASP A 96 23.20 11.00 -13.72
C ASP A 96 24.02 12.22 -13.23
N LEU A 97 23.50 13.12 -12.39
CA LEU A 97 24.32 14.28 -11.95
C LEU A 97 24.21 14.76 -10.49
N GLU A 98 23.81 13.93 -9.52
CA GLU A 98 24.03 14.25 -8.09
C GLU A 98 24.62 13.09 -7.26
N SER A 99 25.37 12.18 -7.89
CA SER A 99 26.15 11.16 -7.17
C SER A 99 27.63 11.22 -7.49
N SER A 100 28.21 12.42 -7.56
CA SER A 100 29.67 12.58 -7.68
C SER A 100 30.15 13.92 -7.12
N THR A 101 29.94 14.12 -5.81
CA THR A 101 30.83 14.99 -5.04
C THR A 101 31.24 14.31 -3.75
N SER A 102 32.56 14.15 -3.61
CA SER A 102 33.34 13.81 -2.42
C SER A 102 33.54 12.33 -2.10
N SER A 103 34.66 11.75 -2.56
CA SER A 103 35.81 11.47 -1.68
C SER A 103 37.02 10.79 -2.39
N LEU A 104 38.18 11.49 -2.40
CA LEU A 104 39.57 10.99 -2.17
C LEU A 104 40.19 10.03 -3.24
N LEU A 105 41.39 10.16 -3.84
CA LEU A 105 42.64 10.95 -3.78
C LEU A 105 43.43 10.72 -5.10
N PRO A 106 44.41 11.56 -5.50
CA PRO A 106 45.25 11.32 -6.67
C PRO A 106 46.42 10.38 -6.31
N SER A 107 46.47 9.18 -6.91
CA SER A 107 47.63 8.30 -6.85
C SER A 107 48.50 8.53 -8.08
N LEU A 108 49.64 9.17 -7.85
CA LEU A 108 50.76 9.35 -8.77
C LEU A 108 51.67 8.10 -8.70
N GLY A 109 52.02 7.47 -9.84
CA GLY A 109 53.06 6.44 -9.87
C GLY A 109 53.13 5.59 -11.14
N ASN A 110 54.22 5.77 -11.90
CA ASN A 110 54.57 5.17 -13.19
C ASN A 110 54.92 3.66 -13.16
N THR A 111 54.65 2.95 -14.27
CA THR A 111 55.66 2.28 -15.14
C THR A 111 55.05 2.03 -16.51
#